data_AF-A0A498JFJ6-F1
#
_entry.id   AF-A0A498JFJ6-F1
#
_cell.length_a   1.000
_cell.length_b   1.000
_cell.length_c   1.000
_cell.angle_alpha   90.00
_cell.angle_beta   90.00
_cell.angle_gamma   90.00
#
_symmetry.space_group_name_H-M   'P 1'
#
loop_
_entity.id
_entity.type
_entity.pdbx_description
1 polymer ?
#
loop_
_entity_poly.entity_id
_entity_poly.type
_entity_poly.pdbx_seq_one_letter_code
_entity_poly.pdbx_strand_id
1 'polypeptide(L)'
;MEGKGEGPAIGIDLGTTYSCVGVWQHDRIEIIANDHGNRTTLSYVVFTDTERLIGNVAKDQVAMNPVNTVLDKNRDTFFFLRNFFM
;
A
#
# COMPACT_ATOMS: atom_id res chain seq x y z
N MET A 1 -14.02 -32.38 6.35
CA MET A 1 -13.32 -31.79 5.19
C MET A 1 -13.49 -30.28 5.31
N GLU A 2 -12.46 -29.59 5.78
CA GLU A 2 -12.43 -28.12 5.83
C GLU A 2 -11.18 -27.70 5.06
N GLY A 3 -11.34 -27.29 3.81
CA GLY A 3 -10.26 -26.62 3.09
C GLY A 3 -10.23 -25.19 3.59
N LYS A 4 -9.27 -24.82 4.44
CA LYS A 4 -9.19 -23.47 4.99
C LYS A 4 -7.83 -22.87 4.70
N GLY A 5 -7.85 -21.68 4.09
CA GLY A 5 -6.66 -20.91 3.76
C GLY A 5 -5.76 -20.77 4.99
N GLU A 6 -4.60 -21.40 4.94
CA GLU A 6 -3.61 -21.37 6.01
C GLU A 6 -2.82 -20.06 5.91
N GLY A 7 -3.35 -19.00 6.53
CA GLY A 7 -2.66 -17.71 6.62
C GLY A 7 -3.39 -16.76 7.57
N PRO A 8 -2.68 -15.87 8.28
CA PRO A 8 -3.31 -14.88 9.13
C PRO A 8 -4.17 -13.93 8.28
N ALA A 9 -5.32 -13.49 8.81
CA ALA A 9 -6.19 -12.57 8.09
C ALA A 9 -5.52 -11.18 7.95
N ILE A 10 -5.64 -10.58 6.77
CA ILE A 10 -5.08 -9.25 6.47
C ILE A 10 -6.24 -8.27 6.27
N GLY A 11 -6.19 -7.15 6.99
CA GLY A 11 -7.06 -6.00 6.80
C GLY A 11 -6.32 -4.88 6.08
N ILE A 12 -6.94 -4.33 5.04
CA ILE A 12 -6.32 -3.29 4.20
C ILE A 12 -7.25 -2.09 4.20
N ASP A 13 -6.74 -0.95 4.67
CA ASP A 13 -7.42 0.33 4.59
C ASP A 13 -6.82 1.13 3.43
N LEU A 14 -7.68 1.48 2.47
CA LEU A 14 -7.30 2.18 1.25
C LEU A 14 -7.97 3.56 1.25
N GLY A 15 -7.38 4.47 2.01
CA GLY A 15 -7.77 5.87 2.02
C GLY A 15 -7.17 6.64 0.85
N THR A 16 -7.84 7.74 0.47
CA THR A 16 -7.41 8.63 -0.62
C THR A 16 -6.03 9.27 -0.38
N THR A 17 -5.67 9.51 0.89
CA THR A 17 -4.40 10.14 1.26
C THR A 17 -3.42 9.16 1.90
N TYR A 18 -3.93 8.31 2.79
CA TYR A 18 -3.14 7.33 3.51
C TYR A 18 -3.78 5.96 3.41
N SER A 19 -2.93 4.95 3.35
CA SER A 19 -3.28 3.54 3.42
C SER A 19 -2.54 2.87 4.57
N CYS A 20 -3.12 1.81 5.14
CA CYS A 20 -2.44 0.98 6.13
C CYS A 20 -2.84 -0.48 5.98
N VAL A 21 -2.03 -1.38 6.57
CA VAL A 21 -2.35 -2.80 6.65
C VAL A 21 -2.17 -3.32 8.04
N GLY A 22 -3.17 -4.07 8.47
CA GLY A 22 -3.17 -4.83 9.69
C GLY A 22 -3.17 -6.32 9.42
N VAL A 23 -2.46 -7.08 10.24
CA VAL A 23 -2.56 -8.54 10.30
C VAL A 23 -3.25 -8.94 11.61
N TRP A 24 -4.18 -9.89 11.54
CA TRP A 24 -4.79 -10.49 12.73
C TRP A 24 -3.89 -11.60 13.27
N GLN A 25 -3.23 -11.33 14.39
CA GLN A 25 -2.36 -12.28 15.08
C GLN A 25 -2.32 -11.99 16.59
N HIS A 26 -2.06 -13.01 17.41
CA HIS A 26 -2.03 -12.87 18.87
C HIS A 26 -3.31 -12.25 19.47
N ASP A 27 -4.48 -12.66 18.96
CA ASP A 27 -5.80 -12.16 19.36
C ASP A 27 -5.99 -10.64 19.26
N ARG A 28 -5.22 -9.98 18.38
CA ARG A 28 -5.31 -8.55 18.11
C ARG A 28 -4.98 -8.22 16.66
N ILE A 29 -5.26 -6.97 16.27
CA ILE A 29 -4.78 -6.40 15.02
C ILE A 29 -3.41 -5.79 15.27
N GLU A 30 -2.41 -6.17 14.46
CA GLU A 30 -1.10 -5.52 14.44
C GLU A 30 -0.91 -4.77 13.12
N ILE A 31 -0.65 -3.46 13.20
CA ILE A 31 -0.39 -2.63 12.02
C ILE A 31 1.05 -2.81 11.57
N ILE A 32 1.21 -3.21 10.31
CA ILE A 32 2.51 -3.44 9.66
C ILE A 32 3.14 -2.09 9.32
N ALA A 33 4.41 -1.92 9.68
CA ALA A 33 5.19 -0.76 9.28
C ALA A 33 5.81 -0.99 7.89
N ASN A 34 5.87 0.06 7.08
CA ASN A 34 6.62 0.04 5.81
C ASN A 34 8.13 0.03 6.05
N ASP A 35 8.91 -0.05 4.97
CA ASP A 35 10.39 -0.10 5.00
C ASP A 35 11.04 1.12 5.69
N HIS A 36 10.28 2.21 5.87
CA HIS A 36 10.71 3.43 6.55
C HIS A 36 10.25 3.49 8.01
N GLY A 37 9.64 2.42 8.53
CA GLY A 37 9.12 2.35 9.90
C GLY A 37 7.76 3.04 10.13
N ASN A 38 7.09 3.53 9.06
CA ASN A 38 5.80 4.19 9.19
C ASN A 38 4.65 3.19 9.11
N ARG A 39 3.65 3.33 10.00
CA ARG A 39 2.45 2.46 10.05
C ARG A 39 1.33 2.89 9.10
N THR A 40 1.51 4.03 8.44
CA THR A 40 0.68 4.49 7.34
C THR A 40 1.58 4.86 6.18
N THR A 41 1.11 4.64 4.97
CA THR A 41 1.82 5.03 3.75
C THR A 41 0.96 5.97 2.95
N LEU A 42 1.57 6.99 2.34
CA LEU A 42 0.87 7.87 1.41
C LEU A 42 0.39 7.09 0.18
N SER A 43 -0.84 7.36 -0.25
CA SER A 43 -1.48 6.71 -1.40
C SER A 43 -1.01 7.30 -2.74
N TYR A 44 0.31 7.40 -2.92
CA TYR A 44 0.99 7.90 -4.13
C TYR A 44 1.85 6.81 -4.75
N VAL A 45 1.79 6.70 -6.07
CA VAL A 45 2.62 5.79 -6.86
C VAL A 45 3.18 6.57 -8.05
N VAL A 46 4.50 6.50 -8.27
CA VAL A 46 5.13 7.03 -9.49
C VAL A 46 5.78 5.89 -10.25
N PHE A 47 5.51 5.84 -11.55
CA PHE A 47 6.20 4.93 -12.46
C PHE A 47 7.41 5.64 -13.07
N THR A 48 8.56 5.02 -12.94
CA THR A 48 9.76 5.38 -13.70
C THR A 48 10.04 4.26 -14.70
N ASP A 49 11.01 4.47 -15.59
CA ASP A 49 11.38 3.45 -16.59
C ASP A 49 11.98 2.19 -15.94
N THR A 50 12.53 2.32 -14.73
CA THR A 50 13.29 1.26 -14.05
C THR A 50 12.55 0.67 -12.86
N GLU A 51 11.73 1.45 -12.18
CA GLU A 51 11.12 1.04 -10.92
C GLU A 51 9.79 1.74 -10.66
N ARG A 52 9.15 1.33 -9.57
CA ARG A 52 7.95 1.96 -9.07
C ARG A 52 8.24 2.57 -7.70
N LEU A 53 8.09 3.87 -7.63
CA LEU A 53 8.23 4.61 -6.39
C LEU A 53 6.87 4.70 -5.70
N ILE A 54 6.88 4.64 -4.38
CA ILE A 54 5.69 4.51 -3.56
C ILE A 54 5.77 5.46 -2.35
N GLY A 55 4.63 6.02 -1.94
CA GLY A 55 4.51 6.74 -0.68
C GLY A 55 5.21 8.10 -0.70
N ASN A 56 6.01 8.39 0.34
CA ASN A 56 6.71 9.67 0.45
C ASN A 56 7.66 9.91 -0.72
N VAL A 57 8.38 8.88 -1.15
CA VAL A 57 9.32 8.94 -2.28
C VAL A 57 8.58 9.27 -3.59
N ALA A 58 7.40 8.68 -3.77
CA ALA A 58 6.52 9.01 -4.90
C ALA A 58 6.01 10.46 -4.84
N LYS A 59 5.59 10.92 -3.65
CA LYS A 59 5.09 12.29 -3.46
C LYS A 59 6.12 13.34 -3.84
N ASP A 60 7.38 13.12 -3.49
CA ASP A 60 8.47 14.06 -3.80
C ASP A 60 8.74 14.19 -5.32
N GLN A 61 8.37 13.16 -6.09
CA GLN A 61 8.51 13.12 -7.54
C GLN A 61 7.30 13.73 -8.29
N VAL A 62 6.15 13.93 -7.63
CA VAL A 62 4.91 14.42 -8.28
C VAL A 62 5.14 15.71 -9.06
N ALA A 63 5.94 16.63 -8.51
CA ALA A 63 6.19 17.92 -9.15
C ALA A 63 7.05 17.80 -10.42
N MET A 64 7.91 16.78 -10.50
CA MET A 64 8.82 16.57 -11.63
C MET A 64 8.29 15.55 -12.65
N ASN A 65 7.46 14.60 -12.22
CA ASN A 65 6.90 13.54 -13.05
C ASN A 65 5.38 13.40 -12.86
N PRO A 66 4.58 14.47 -13.07
CA PRO A 66 3.15 14.47 -12.77
C PRO A 66 2.36 13.51 -13.66
N VAL A 67 2.84 13.24 -14.89
CA VAL A 67 2.16 12.39 -15.88
C VAL A 67 2.18 10.92 -15.48
N ASN A 68 3.28 10.46 -14.88
CA ASN A 68 3.43 9.07 -14.45
C ASN A 68 3.12 8.88 -12.96
N THR A 69 2.49 9.86 -12.32
CA THR A 69 2.06 9.79 -10.92
C THR A 69 0.59 9.45 -10.82
N VAL A 70 0.27 8.40 -10.06
CA VAL A 70 -1.08 7.98 -9.72
C VAL A 70 -1.37 8.29 -8.25
N LEU A 71 -2.57 8.81 -8.02
CA LEU A 71 -3.15 9.15 -6.72
C LEU A 71 -4.43 8.34 -6.56
N ASP A 72 -4.58 7.59 -5.47
CA ASP A 72 -5.75 6.71 -5.32
C ASP A 72 -7.03 7.54 -5.10
N LYS A 73 -7.87 7.59 -6.14
CA LYS A 73 -9.20 8.23 -6.14
C LYS A 73 -10.33 7.23 -6.40
N ASN A 74 -10.17 5.95 -6.02
CA ASN A 74 -11.21 4.90 -6.04
C ASN A 74 -11.28 4.00 -7.30
N ARG A 75 -10.30 3.99 -8.21
CA ARG A 75 -10.26 3.04 -9.35
C ARG A 75 -8.97 2.24 -9.50
N ASP A 76 -7.89 2.67 -8.86
CA ASP A 76 -6.57 2.01 -8.93
C ASP A 76 -6.24 1.20 -7.65
N THR A 77 -7.24 1.03 -6.77
CA THR A 77 -7.24 0.22 -5.55
C THR A 77 -6.62 -1.18 -5.77
N PHE A 78 -6.88 -1.79 -6.93
CA PHE A 78 -6.33 -3.10 -7.30
C PHE A 78 -4.80 -3.09 -7.53
N PHE A 79 -4.25 -1.93 -7.92
CA PHE A 79 -2.83 -1.73 -8.18
C PHE A 79 -2.03 -1.67 -6.89
N PHE A 80 -2.64 -1.10 -5.84
CA PHE A 80 -2.09 -1.01 -4.50
C PHE A 80 -1.93 -2.40 -3.88
N LEU A 81 -2.98 -3.23 -3.94
CA LEU A 81 -3.00 -4.58 -3.35
C LEU A 81 -1.86 -5.48 -3.84
N ARG A 82 -1.54 -5.42 -5.14
CA ARG A 82 -0.60 -6.36 -5.77
C ARG A 82 0.88 -6.01 -5.59
N ASN A 83 1.20 -4.78 -5.17
CA ASN A 83 2.60 -4.33 -5.11
C ASN A 83 3.01 -3.74 -3.75
N PHE A 84 2.08 -3.61 -2.81
CA PHE A 84 2.39 -3.19 -1.43
C PHE A 84 2.47 -4.37 -0.44
N PHE A 85 1.80 -5.50 -0.71
CA PHE A 85 1.57 -6.55 0.29
C PHE A 85 1.85 -7.99 -0.20
N MET A 86 2.35 -8.18 -1.43
CA MET A 86 2.88 -9.46 -1.92
C MET A 86 4.33 -9.30 -2.35
#